data_AF-A0A3D6CDB0-F1
#
_entry.id   AF-A0A3D6CDB0-F1
#
_cell.length_a   1.000
_cell.length_b   1.000
_cell.length_c   1.000
_cell.angle_alpha   90.00
_cell.angle_beta   90.00
_cell.angle_gamma   90.00
#
_symmetry.space_group_name_H-M   'P 1'
#
loop_
_entity.id
_entity.type
_entity.pdbx_description
1 polymer ?
#
loop_
_entity_poly.entity_id
_entity_poly.type
_entity_poly.pdbx_seq_one_letter_code
_entity_poly.pdbx_strand_id
1 'polypeptide(L)'
;MLGQLLFRNRKYFLAKAIILGVLALVESAGQRILVLWVLFGNSFWDAVNQFIQKLTGDKDMTDYSKMIALVYIAIHAIAGLLIGIYASRLASRVDGWKKEYGHHFQEPGPAEDETAVPRKKRKGIMKVIFLLIWSILALALIFPNSFFLPSTDAAFILLRSIVLLGAWFFVVKPLCMIAFRKWMNKKGVKYRQDIEQIRLWLPRTRQVFLHSWRISGSQEGIARVRLFSKMLIAGIL
;
A
#
# COMPACT_ATOMS: atom_id res chain seq x y z
N MET A 1 1.79 -14.16 -1.57
CA MET A 1 2.35 -15.43 -1.08
C MET A 1 1.46 -16.06 0.00
N LEU A 2 1.18 -15.36 1.12
CA LEU A 2 0.25 -15.84 2.17
C LEU A 2 -1.16 -16.20 1.64
N GLY A 3 -1.76 -15.33 0.81
CA GLY A 3 -3.07 -15.61 0.21
C GLY A 3 -3.10 -16.86 -0.69
N GLN A 4 -2.07 -17.07 -1.50
CA GLN A 4 -1.96 -18.24 -2.38
C GLN A 4 -1.85 -19.56 -1.58
N LEU A 5 -1.15 -19.52 -0.44
CA LEU A 5 -1.01 -20.68 0.45
C LEU A 5 -2.34 -21.00 1.15
N LEU A 6 -3.06 -19.96 1.60
CA LEU A 6 -4.36 -20.09 2.28
C LEU A 6 -5.43 -20.68 1.34
N PHE A 7 -5.46 -20.24 0.08
CA PHE A 7 -6.46 -20.66 -0.92
C PHE A 7 -6.09 -21.87 -1.76
N ARG A 8 -5.01 -22.60 -1.42
CA ARG A 8 -4.60 -23.84 -2.12
C ARG A 8 -5.71 -24.91 -2.19
N ASN A 9 -6.63 -24.92 -1.23
CA ASN A 9 -7.81 -25.79 -1.23
C ASN A 9 -9.09 -24.93 -1.12
N ARG A 10 -10.12 -25.24 -1.92
CA ARG A 10 -11.42 -24.57 -1.92
C ARG A 10 -12.26 -24.84 -0.66
N LYS A 11 -11.92 -25.85 0.15
CA LYS A 11 -12.58 -26.13 1.44
C LYS A 11 -12.47 -24.90 2.37
N TYR A 12 -13.60 -24.51 2.97
CA TYR A 12 -13.72 -23.36 3.89
C TYR A 12 -13.33 -22.00 3.26
N PHE A 13 -13.68 -21.77 1.98
CA PHE A 13 -13.33 -20.53 1.27
C PHE A 13 -13.73 -19.24 2.01
N LEU A 14 -14.93 -19.21 2.59
CA LEU A 14 -15.43 -18.06 3.36
C LEU A 14 -14.51 -17.75 4.56
N ALA A 15 -14.22 -18.76 5.39
CA ALA A 15 -13.37 -18.57 6.57
C ALA A 15 -11.97 -18.10 6.17
N LYS A 16 -11.41 -18.63 5.09
CA LYS A 16 -10.12 -18.21 4.54
C LYS A 16 -10.15 -16.76 4.04
N ALA A 17 -11.20 -16.36 3.34
CA ALA A 17 -11.37 -14.98 2.88
C ALA A 17 -11.49 -14.00 4.05
N ILE A 18 -12.21 -14.37 5.11
CA ILE A 18 -12.31 -13.59 6.35
C ILE A 18 -10.95 -13.47 7.03
N ILE A 19 -10.27 -14.59 7.27
CA ILE A 19 -8.95 -14.59 7.92
C ILE A 19 -7.98 -13.72 7.14
N LEU A 20 -7.93 -13.87 5.82
CA LEU A 20 -7.05 -13.04 5.00
C LEU A 20 -7.42 -11.56 5.06
N GLY A 21 -8.71 -11.22 4.98
CA GLY A 21 -9.19 -9.84 5.05
C GLY A 21 -8.86 -9.17 6.38
N VAL A 22 -9.09 -9.86 7.49
CA VAL A 22 -8.74 -9.40 8.84
C VAL A 22 -7.24 -9.23 8.98
N LEU A 23 -6.45 -10.25 8.64
CA LEU A 23 -4.99 -10.18 8.76
C LEU A 23 -4.40 -9.05 7.92
N ALA A 24 -4.85 -8.89 6.67
CA ALA A 24 -4.34 -7.84 5.79
C ALA A 24 -4.62 -6.44 6.34
N LEU A 25 -5.84 -6.17 6.84
CA LEU A 25 -6.18 -4.86 7.36
C LEU A 25 -5.59 -4.58 8.75
N VAL A 26 -5.54 -5.58 9.63
CA VAL A 26 -4.90 -5.46 10.95
C VAL A 26 -3.38 -5.27 10.79
N GLU A 27 -2.75 -6.01 9.88
CA GLU A 27 -1.33 -5.81 9.55
C GLU A 27 -1.09 -4.38 9.03
N SER A 28 -1.93 -3.89 8.11
CA SER A 28 -1.83 -2.52 7.61
C SER A 28 -2.02 -1.48 8.71
N ALA A 29 -2.95 -1.70 9.64
CA ALA A 29 -3.19 -0.82 10.78
C ALA A 29 -1.97 -0.80 11.73
N GLY A 30 -1.45 -1.98 12.06
CA GLY A 30 -0.26 -2.16 12.88
C GLY A 30 0.97 -1.49 12.26
N GLN A 31 1.19 -1.65 10.94
CA GLN A 31 2.27 -0.97 10.23
C GLN A 31 2.18 0.56 10.36
N ARG A 32 0.98 1.15 10.28
CA ARG A 32 0.80 2.60 10.45
C ARG A 32 1.08 3.05 11.89
N ILE A 33 0.63 2.30 12.89
CA ILE A 33 0.94 2.58 14.31
C ILE A 33 2.45 2.48 14.55
N LEU A 34 3.11 1.46 14.00
CA LEU A 34 4.56 1.31 14.09
C LEU A 34 5.30 2.49 13.43
N VAL A 35 4.84 2.95 12.27
CA VAL A 35 5.41 4.13 11.60
C VAL A 35 5.24 5.37 12.48
N LEU A 36 4.07 5.61 13.07
CA LEU A 36 3.84 6.70 14.01
C LEU A 36 4.81 6.63 15.20
N TRP A 37 4.95 5.46 15.80
CA TRP A 37 5.84 5.26 16.94
C TRP A 37 7.32 5.44 16.59
N VAL A 38 7.78 4.95 15.44
CA VAL A 38 9.16 5.12 14.97
C VAL A 38 9.47 6.61 14.70
N LEU A 39 8.55 7.31 14.02
CA LEU A 39 8.74 8.71 13.63
C LEU A 39 8.67 9.65 14.84
N PHE A 40 7.63 9.53 15.65
CA PHE A 40 7.31 10.50 16.68
C PHE A 40 7.67 10.05 18.12
N GLY A 41 7.93 8.76 18.33
CA GLY A 41 8.29 8.22 19.64
C GLY A 41 7.13 8.26 20.65
N ASN A 42 7.48 8.12 21.93
CA ASN A 42 6.50 8.18 23.03
C ASN A 42 5.90 9.58 23.20
N SER A 43 6.65 10.64 22.86
CA SER A 43 6.21 12.03 23.03
C SER A 43 4.90 12.34 22.30
N PHE A 44 4.63 11.71 21.14
CA PHE A 44 3.33 11.85 20.47
C PHE A 44 2.19 11.22 21.27
N TRP A 45 2.39 10.00 21.77
CA TRP A 45 1.39 9.30 22.58
C TRP A 45 1.15 10.01 23.93
N ASP A 46 2.20 10.57 24.51
CA ASP A 46 2.09 11.39 25.73
C ASP A 46 1.31 12.68 25.46
N ALA A 47 1.59 13.36 24.34
CA ALA A 47 0.85 14.55 23.94
C ALA A 47 -0.64 14.26 23.69
N VAL A 48 -0.97 13.13 23.05
CA VAL A 48 -2.37 12.69 22.86
C VAL A 48 -3.05 12.40 24.21
N ASN A 49 -2.37 11.70 25.12
CA ASN A 49 -2.88 11.44 26.46
C ASN A 49 -3.17 12.75 27.22
N GLN A 50 -2.20 13.66 27.26
CA GLN A 50 -2.34 14.97 27.92
C GLN A 50 -3.44 15.82 27.29
N PHE A 51 -3.57 15.79 25.96
CA PHE A 51 -4.62 16.52 25.25
C PHE A 51 -6.02 16.03 25.66
N ILE A 52 -6.22 14.71 25.71
CA ILE A 52 -7.52 14.13 26.06
C ILE A 52 -7.83 14.35 27.55
N GLN A 53 -6.87 14.13 28.45
CA GLN A 53 -7.04 14.40 29.89
C GLN A 53 -7.47 15.85 30.15
N LYS A 54 -6.85 16.82 29.43
CA LYS A 54 -7.24 18.24 29.52
C LYS A 54 -8.66 18.50 29.02
N LEU A 55 -9.12 17.78 28.00
CA LEU A 55 -10.48 17.92 27.45
C LEU A 55 -11.54 17.25 28.34
N THR A 56 -11.23 16.09 28.91
CA THR A 56 -12.18 15.32 29.72
C THR A 56 -12.21 15.78 31.18
N GLY A 57 -11.21 16.53 31.64
CA GLY A 57 -11.04 16.88 33.04
C GLY A 57 -10.67 15.68 33.91
N ASP A 58 -10.31 14.56 33.29
CA ASP A 58 -9.94 13.32 33.96
C ASP A 58 -8.58 13.49 34.65
N LYS A 59 -8.53 13.09 35.93
CA LYS A 59 -7.31 13.11 36.75
C LYS A 59 -6.66 11.73 36.87
N ASP A 60 -7.33 10.69 36.39
CA ASP A 60 -6.84 9.33 36.47
C ASP A 60 -5.80 9.03 35.36
N MET A 61 -4.92 8.06 35.62
CA MET A 61 -3.88 7.60 34.69
C MET A 61 -4.45 6.73 33.56
N THR A 62 -5.53 7.17 32.92
CA THR A 62 -6.12 6.49 31.77
C THR A 62 -5.22 6.66 30.55
N ASP A 63 -4.77 5.55 29.95
CA ASP A 63 -3.92 5.55 28.77
C ASP A 63 -4.76 5.63 27.48
N TYR A 64 -5.33 6.80 27.24
CA TYR A 64 -6.20 7.11 26.10
C TYR A 64 -5.56 6.78 24.75
N SER A 65 -4.25 6.99 24.63
CA SER A 65 -3.42 6.67 23.48
C SER A 65 -3.47 5.18 23.11
N LYS A 66 -3.32 4.30 24.10
CA LYS A 66 -3.48 2.84 23.87
C LYS A 66 -4.91 2.48 23.52
N MET A 67 -5.90 3.10 24.16
CA MET A 67 -7.31 2.86 23.85
C MET A 67 -7.64 3.25 22.40
N ILE A 68 -7.16 4.41 21.93
CA ILE A 68 -7.33 4.85 20.54
C ILE A 68 -6.64 3.89 19.58
N ALA A 69 -5.41 3.45 19.89
CA ALA A 69 -4.70 2.48 19.07
C ALA A 69 -5.47 1.13 18.97
N LEU A 70 -6.04 0.66 20.08
CA LEU A 70 -6.84 -0.56 20.12
C LEU A 70 -8.13 -0.41 19.31
N VAL A 71 -8.86 0.69 19.48
CA VAL A 71 -10.09 0.99 18.72
C VAL A 71 -9.78 1.07 17.22
N TYR A 72 -8.67 1.71 16.85
CA TYR A 72 -8.21 1.78 15.46
C TYR A 72 -7.97 0.40 14.85
N ILE A 73 -7.29 -0.50 15.57
CA ILE A 73 -7.07 -1.88 15.14
C ILE A 73 -8.40 -2.65 15.06
N ALA A 74 -9.29 -2.48 16.04
CA ALA A 74 -10.59 -3.14 16.06
C ALA A 74 -11.48 -2.74 14.87
N ILE A 75 -11.50 -1.46 14.50
CA ILE A 75 -12.20 -0.97 13.30
C ILE A 75 -11.65 -1.66 12.04
N HIS A 76 -10.33 -1.82 11.93
CA HIS A 76 -9.71 -2.52 10.80
C HIS A 76 -10.03 -4.02 10.79
N ALA A 77 -10.09 -4.66 11.95
CA ALA A 77 -10.50 -6.06 12.06
C ALA A 77 -11.95 -6.26 11.61
N ILE A 78 -12.88 -5.39 12.04
CA ILE A 78 -14.29 -5.42 11.62
C ILE A 78 -14.40 -5.17 10.11
N ALA A 79 -13.70 -4.17 9.58
CA ALA A 79 -13.67 -3.93 8.13
C ALA A 79 -13.12 -5.15 7.36
N GLY A 80 -12.09 -5.80 7.91
CA GLY A 80 -11.48 -6.99 7.30
C GLY A 80 -12.43 -8.18 7.25
N LEU A 81 -13.25 -8.35 8.29
CA LEU A 81 -14.34 -9.33 8.32
C LEU A 81 -15.37 -9.04 7.21
N LEU A 82 -15.86 -7.79 7.12
CA LEU A 82 -16.84 -7.39 6.12
C LEU A 82 -16.31 -7.58 4.68
N ILE A 83 -15.06 -7.17 4.44
CA ILE A 83 -14.40 -7.33 3.14
C ILE A 83 -14.19 -8.81 2.82
N GLY A 84 -13.80 -9.64 3.79
CA GLY A 84 -13.64 -11.08 3.57
C GLY A 84 -14.94 -11.78 3.21
N ILE A 85 -16.06 -11.43 3.88
CA ILE A 85 -17.40 -11.91 3.53
C ILE A 85 -17.77 -11.46 2.12
N TYR A 86 -17.56 -10.17 1.80
CA TYR A 86 -17.84 -9.62 0.48
C TYR A 86 -17.03 -10.32 -0.62
N ALA A 87 -15.71 -10.49 -0.42
CA ALA A 87 -14.82 -11.19 -1.34
C ALA A 87 -15.24 -12.65 -1.55
N SER A 88 -15.71 -13.33 -0.51
CA SER A 88 -16.25 -14.69 -0.63
C SER A 88 -17.49 -14.76 -1.52
N ARG A 89 -18.43 -13.84 -1.34
CA ARG A 89 -19.65 -13.75 -2.15
C ARG A 89 -19.35 -13.32 -3.58
N LEU A 90 -18.33 -12.47 -3.76
CA LEU A 90 -17.86 -12.04 -5.07
C LEU A 90 -17.32 -13.25 -5.83
N ALA A 91 -16.41 -14.01 -5.23
CA ALA A 91 -15.78 -15.18 -5.83
C ALA A 91 -16.79 -16.25 -6.28
N SER A 92 -17.88 -16.45 -5.54
CA SER A 92 -18.92 -17.42 -5.92
C SER A 92 -19.82 -16.96 -7.08
N ARG A 93 -19.77 -15.67 -7.46
CA ARG A 93 -20.55 -15.10 -8.57
C ARG A 93 -19.75 -14.99 -9.86
N VAL A 94 -18.42 -15.06 -9.78
CA VAL A 94 -17.51 -14.93 -10.92
C VAL A 94 -17.86 -15.90 -12.04
N ASP A 95 -18.10 -17.18 -11.72
CA ASP A 95 -18.39 -18.19 -12.73
C ASP A 95 -19.68 -17.89 -13.50
N GLY A 96 -20.67 -17.30 -12.84
CA GLY A 96 -21.90 -16.82 -13.47
C GLY A 96 -21.64 -15.66 -14.41
N TRP A 97 -20.86 -14.67 -13.99
CA TRP A 97 -20.51 -13.52 -14.83
C TRP A 97 -19.63 -13.89 -16.01
N LYS A 98 -18.74 -14.87 -15.85
CA LYS A 98 -17.94 -15.41 -16.94
C LYS A 98 -18.81 -16.05 -18.01
N LYS A 99 -19.86 -16.79 -17.63
CA LYS A 99 -20.83 -17.34 -18.58
C LYS A 99 -21.68 -16.25 -19.23
N GLU A 100 -22.13 -15.27 -18.46
CA GLU A 100 -23.02 -14.20 -18.90
C GLU A 100 -22.32 -13.21 -19.84
N TYR A 101 -21.10 -12.76 -19.51
CA TYR A 101 -20.40 -11.68 -20.22
C TYR A 101 -19.11 -12.11 -20.93
N GLY A 102 -18.64 -13.34 -20.74
CA GLY A 102 -17.37 -13.81 -21.30
C GLY A 102 -17.32 -13.81 -22.83
N HIS A 103 -18.48 -13.93 -23.48
CA HIS A 103 -18.60 -13.87 -24.94
C HIS A 103 -18.25 -12.49 -25.54
N HIS A 104 -18.22 -11.41 -24.73
CA HIS A 104 -17.80 -10.08 -25.17
C HIS A 104 -16.27 -9.94 -25.34
N PHE A 105 -15.49 -10.94 -24.92
CA PHE A 105 -14.03 -10.88 -24.92
C PHE A 105 -13.46 -12.03 -25.79
N GLN A 106 -13.47 -11.88 -27.11
CA GLN A 106 -12.73 -12.73 -28.05
C GLN A 106 -11.24 -12.33 -28.12
N GLU A 107 -10.36 -13.28 -28.47
CA GLU A 107 -8.92 -13.09 -28.55
C GLU A 107 -8.52 -11.94 -29.49
N PRO A 108 -7.88 -10.88 -28.97
CA PRO A 108 -7.37 -9.80 -29.79
C PRO A 108 -6.06 -10.21 -30.47
N GLY A 109 -5.91 -9.84 -31.75
CA GLY A 109 -4.65 -9.92 -32.50
C GLY A 109 -3.52 -9.05 -31.89
N PRO A 110 -2.29 -9.21 -32.40
CA PRO A 110 -1.07 -8.75 -31.74
C PRO A 110 -1.10 -7.24 -31.47
N ALA A 111 -0.76 -6.88 -30.24
CA ALA A 111 -0.67 -5.50 -29.80
C ALA A 111 0.49 -4.78 -30.48
N GLU A 112 0.24 -3.57 -30.98
CA GLU A 112 1.30 -2.66 -31.41
C GLU A 112 2.16 -2.24 -30.22
N ASP A 113 3.47 -2.30 -30.45
CA ASP A 113 4.52 -2.06 -29.49
C ASP A 113 4.56 -0.56 -29.14
N GLU A 114 4.16 -0.21 -27.92
CA GLU A 114 4.35 1.15 -27.40
C GLU A 114 5.86 1.37 -27.17
N THR A 115 6.46 2.13 -28.09
CA THR A 115 7.88 2.48 -28.08
C THR A 115 8.31 3.08 -26.73
N ALA A 116 9.35 2.48 -26.15
CA ALA A 116 9.92 2.90 -24.88
C ALA A 116 10.45 4.34 -24.91
N VAL A 117 9.91 5.20 -24.04
CA VAL A 117 10.39 6.57 -23.84
C VAL A 117 11.80 6.56 -23.23
N PRO A 118 12.77 7.33 -23.77
CA PRO A 118 14.15 7.30 -23.30
C PRO A 118 14.30 7.90 -21.90
N ARG A 119 14.92 7.14 -21.00
CA ARG A 119 15.12 7.53 -19.59
C ARG A 119 16.32 8.48 -19.47
N LYS A 120 16.06 9.75 -19.19
CA LYS A 120 17.09 10.79 -18.99
C LYS A 120 17.96 10.49 -17.77
N LYS A 121 19.29 10.40 -17.96
CA LYS A 121 20.28 10.23 -16.87
C LYS A 121 20.35 11.52 -16.03
N ARG A 122 20.04 11.43 -14.73
CA ARG A 122 20.17 12.54 -13.77
C ARG A 122 21.61 12.63 -13.23
N LYS A 123 22.17 13.84 -13.25
CA LYS A 123 23.59 14.16 -12.94
C LYS A 123 23.95 13.88 -11.47
N GLY A 124 25.15 13.36 -11.25
CA GLY A 124 25.65 12.85 -9.95
C GLY A 124 25.98 13.89 -8.86
N ILE A 125 26.07 15.18 -9.21
CA ILE A 125 26.44 16.26 -8.26
C ILE A 125 25.33 16.52 -7.23
N MET A 126 24.07 16.27 -7.60
CA MET A 126 22.91 16.40 -6.70
C MET A 126 22.94 15.39 -5.54
N LYS A 127 23.76 14.33 -5.62
CA LYS A 127 23.93 13.35 -4.53
C LYS A 127 24.88 13.83 -3.42
N VAL A 128 25.85 14.69 -3.76
CA VAL A 128 26.91 15.14 -2.83
C VAL A 128 26.41 16.27 -1.94
N ILE A 129 25.80 17.30 -2.54
CA ILE A 129 25.13 18.40 -1.79
C ILE A 129 24.06 17.82 -0.86
N PHE A 130 23.40 16.76 -1.32
CA PHE A 130 22.37 16.07 -0.58
C PHE A 130 22.94 15.27 0.61
N LEU A 131 24.03 14.51 0.44
CA LEU A 131 24.70 13.82 1.54
C LEU A 131 25.19 14.79 2.63
N LEU A 132 25.64 15.98 2.26
CA LEU A 132 26.04 17.05 3.18
C LEU A 132 24.89 17.54 4.05
N ILE A 133 23.72 17.83 3.45
CA ILE A 133 22.52 18.25 4.18
C ILE A 133 22.07 17.16 5.17
N TRP A 134 22.15 15.89 4.77
CA TRP A 134 21.80 14.75 5.63
C TRP A 134 22.77 14.53 6.78
N SER A 135 24.06 14.75 6.55
CA SER A 135 25.08 14.71 7.60
C SER A 135 24.84 15.80 8.65
N ILE A 136 24.47 17.00 8.22
CA ILE A 136 24.15 18.12 9.12
C ILE A 136 22.88 17.83 9.92
N LEU A 137 21.84 17.30 9.28
CA LEU A 137 20.57 16.94 9.95
C LEU A 137 20.74 15.77 10.94
N ALA A 138 21.58 14.79 10.61
CA ALA A 138 21.92 13.69 11.51
C ALA A 138 22.73 14.18 12.73
N LEU A 139 23.64 15.14 12.51
CA LEU A 139 24.40 15.76 13.59
C LEU A 139 23.49 16.55 14.55
N ALA A 140 22.48 17.25 14.01
CA ALA A 140 21.47 17.97 14.81
C ALA A 140 20.61 17.06 15.69
N LEU A 141 20.45 15.77 15.35
CA LEU A 141 19.78 14.79 16.20
C LEU A 141 20.66 14.27 17.35
N ILE A 142 21.98 14.18 17.14
CA ILE A 142 22.92 13.66 18.14
C ILE A 142 23.26 14.75 19.17
N PHE A 143 23.26 16.02 18.75
CA PHE A 143 23.57 17.18 19.60
C PHE A 143 22.38 18.16 19.72
N PRO A 144 21.31 17.78 20.44
CA PRO A 144 20.08 18.59 20.52
C PRO A 144 20.26 19.95 21.21
N ASN A 145 21.31 20.12 22.03
CA ASN A 145 21.64 21.37 22.74
C ASN A 145 22.57 22.31 21.95
N SER A 146 22.75 22.10 20.64
CA SER A 146 23.60 22.94 19.80
C SER A 146 22.80 24.08 19.11
N PHE A 147 23.52 25.14 18.72
CA PHE A 147 23.14 26.51 18.30
C PHE A 147 21.89 26.75 17.42
N PHE A 148 21.21 25.72 16.89
CA PHE A 148 20.22 25.87 15.81
C PHE A 148 18.76 25.50 16.13
N LEU A 149 18.42 24.97 17.32
CA LEU A 149 17.05 24.53 17.61
C LEU A 149 16.47 25.10 18.92
N PRO A 150 15.20 25.55 18.93
CA PRO A 150 14.48 25.88 20.15
C PRO A 150 14.33 24.66 21.05
N SER A 151 14.53 24.83 22.36
CA SER A 151 14.47 23.79 23.39
C SER A 151 13.06 23.26 23.69
N THR A 152 12.13 23.31 22.73
CA THR A 152 10.76 22.82 22.91
C THR A 152 10.62 21.39 22.37
N ASP A 153 9.93 20.53 23.13
CA ASP A 153 9.72 19.12 22.78
C ASP A 153 9.08 18.95 21.39
N ALA A 154 8.19 19.86 21.00
CA ALA A 154 7.54 19.85 19.69
C ALA A 154 8.52 20.09 18.52
N ALA A 155 9.48 21.01 18.67
CA ALA A 155 10.46 21.30 17.62
C ALA A 155 11.39 20.09 17.40
N PHE A 156 11.78 19.41 18.47
CA PHE A 156 12.57 18.18 18.39
C PHE A 156 11.81 17.04 17.70
N ILE A 157 10.53 16.84 18.03
CA ILE A 157 9.67 15.84 17.39
C ILE A 157 9.54 16.11 15.87
N LEU A 158 9.34 17.36 15.48
CA LEU A 158 9.24 17.75 14.07
C LEU A 158 10.56 17.52 13.32
N LEU A 159 11.68 17.96 13.89
CA LEU A 159 13.00 17.74 13.28
C LEU A 159 13.28 16.24 13.12
N ARG A 160 13.06 15.44 14.17
CA ARG A 160 13.22 13.99 14.13
C ARG A 160 12.39 13.34 13.04
N SER A 161 11.15 13.77 12.88
CA SER A 161 10.25 13.26 11.84
C SER A 161 10.77 13.57 10.43
N ILE A 162 11.25 14.80 10.19
CA ILE A 162 11.85 15.21 8.92
C ILE A 162 13.10 14.37 8.60
N VAL A 163 13.97 14.17 9.60
CA VAL A 163 15.19 13.36 9.44
C VAL A 163 14.82 11.89 9.18
N LEU A 164 13.91 11.29 9.93
CA LEU A 164 13.57 9.88 9.71
C LEU A 164 12.89 9.66 8.35
N LEU A 165 11.97 10.53 7.95
CA LEU A 165 11.26 10.43 6.66
C LEU A 165 12.23 10.57 5.49
N GLY A 166 13.16 11.51 5.57
CA GLY A 166 14.12 11.63 4.49
C GLY A 166 15.18 10.52 4.54
N ALA A 167 15.66 10.06 5.70
CA ALA A 167 16.57 8.92 5.76
C ALA A 167 15.91 7.68 5.11
N TRP A 168 14.60 7.49 5.33
CA TRP A 168 13.83 6.46 4.66
C TRP A 168 13.81 6.63 3.13
N PHE A 169 13.47 7.81 2.63
CA PHE A 169 13.38 8.05 1.18
C PHE A 169 14.74 8.00 0.47
N PHE A 170 15.82 8.34 1.17
CA PHE A 170 17.13 8.59 0.56
C PHE A 170 18.21 7.58 0.91
N VAL A 171 18.07 6.82 1.99
CA VAL A 171 18.96 5.72 2.33
C VAL A 171 18.22 4.41 2.10
N VAL A 172 17.10 4.20 2.80
CA VAL A 172 16.40 2.92 2.76
C VAL A 172 15.89 2.59 1.36
N LYS A 173 15.16 3.50 0.71
CA LYS A 173 14.63 3.29 -0.64
C LYS A 173 15.72 2.96 -1.68
N PRO A 174 16.82 3.72 -1.85
CA PRO A 174 17.85 3.36 -2.83
C PRO A 174 18.61 2.09 -2.45
N LEU A 175 18.92 1.84 -1.18
CA LEU A 175 19.55 0.58 -0.77
C LEU A 175 18.67 -0.62 -1.11
N CYS A 176 17.37 -0.56 -0.77
CA CYS A 176 16.38 -1.57 -1.14
C CYS A 176 16.31 -1.75 -2.66
N MET A 177 16.32 -0.67 -3.43
CA MET A 177 16.32 -0.75 -4.90
C MET A 177 17.61 -1.36 -5.47
N ILE A 178 18.77 -1.10 -4.87
CA ILE A 178 20.04 -1.72 -5.28
C ILE A 178 20.01 -3.22 -4.97
N ALA A 179 19.60 -3.61 -3.76
CA ALA A 179 19.46 -5.01 -3.36
C ALA A 179 18.45 -5.74 -4.27
N PHE A 180 17.31 -5.12 -4.54
CA PHE A 180 16.29 -5.65 -5.43
C PHE A 180 16.81 -5.82 -6.86
N ARG A 181 17.49 -4.82 -7.43
CA ARG A 181 18.09 -4.92 -8.77
C ARG A 181 19.16 -6.02 -8.83
N LYS A 182 20.01 -6.13 -7.81
CA LYS A 182 21.05 -7.17 -7.73
C LYS A 182 20.42 -8.57 -7.69
N TRP A 183 19.36 -8.74 -6.90
CA TRP A 183 18.60 -9.99 -6.82
C TRP A 183 17.89 -10.31 -8.14
N MET A 184 17.25 -9.32 -8.76
CA MET A 184 16.54 -9.48 -10.02
C MET A 184 17.48 -9.76 -11.19
N ASN A 185 18.65 -9.12 -11.27
CA ASN A 185 19.64 -9.40 -12.32
C ASN A 185 20.20 -10.83 -12.19
N LYS A 186 20.39 -11.32 -10.96
CA LYS A 186 20.80 -12.71 -10.69
C LYS A 186 19.72 -13.72 -11.11
N LYS A 187 18.45 -13.33 -11.07
CA LYS A 187 17.31 -14.16 -11.49
C LYS A 187 16.72 -13.81 -12.86
N GLY A 188 17.24 -12.80 -13.54
CA GLY A 188 16.66 -12.23 -14.76
C GLY A 188 16.70 -13.19 -15.94
N VAL A 189 17.65 -14.14 -15.95
CA VAL A 189 17.66 -15.25 -16.92
C VAL A 189 16.49 -16.21 -16.69
N LYS A 190 16.10 -16.45 -15.42
CA LYS A 190 15.01 -17.36 -15.05
C LYS A 190 13.61 -16.77 -15.27
N TYR A 191 13.46 -15.45 -15.17
CA TYR A 191 12.15 -14.77 -15.28
C TYR A 191 11.94 -14.01 -16.60
N ARG A 192 12.86 -14.13 -17.57
CA ARG A 192 12.69 -13.53 -18.91
C ARG A 192 11.40 -13.99 -19.58
N GLN A 193 11.06 -15.26 -19.45
CA GLN A 193 9.81 -15.82 -19.98
C GLN A 193 8.57 -15.22 -19.30
N ASP A 194 8.61 -15.05 -17.97
CA ASP A 194 7.51 -14.42 -17.22
C ASP A 194 7.34 -12.94 -17.58
N ILE A 195 8.44 -12.21 -17.84
CA ILE A 195 8.40 -10.81 -18.27
C ILE A 195 7.78 -10.68 -19.68
N GLU A 196 8.16 -11.55 -20.61
CA GLU A 196 7.56 -11.57 -21.95
C GLU A 196 6.08 -11.94 -21.88
N GLN A 197 5.68 -12.88 -21.01
CA GLN A 197 4.26 -13.14 -20.76
C GLN A 197 3.57 -11.87 -20.25
N ILE A 198 4.07 -11.22 -19.18
CA ILE A 198 3.44 -10.01 -18.63
C ILE A 198 3.29 -8.91 -19.70
N ARG A 199 4.28 -8.76 -20.59
CA ARG A 199 4.21 -7.83 -21.74
C ARG A 199 3.04 -8.17 -22.67
N LEU A 200 2.75 -9.45 -22.92
CA LEU A 200 1.60 -9.89 -23.71
C LEU A 200 0.25 -9.65 -22.99
N TRP A 201 0.20 -9.76 -21.66
CA TRP A 201 -1.04 -9.55 -20.88
C TRP A 201 -1.41 -8.07 -20.68
N LEU A 202 -0.45 -7.16 -20.69
CA LEU A 202 -0.65 -5.72 -20.42
C LEU A 202 -1.62 -5.06 -21.43
N PRO A 203 -1.40 -5.18 -22.75
CA PRO A 203 -2.33 -4.65 -23.75
C PRO A 203 -3.74 -5.25 -23.62
N ARG A 204 -3.82 -6.55 -23.34
CA ARG A 204 -5.09 -7.27 -23.15
C ARG A 204 -5.88 -6.70 -21.98
N THR A 205 -5.27 -6.52 -20.82
CA THR A 205 -5.95 -5.96 -19.63
C THR A 205 -6.46 -4.54 -19.87
N ARG A 206 -5.70 -3.72 -20.61
CA ARG A 206 -6.15 -2.38 -21.05
C ARG A 206 -7.35 -2.45 -22.00
N GLN A 207 -7.34 -3.36 -22.98
CA GLN A 207 -8.46 -3.53 -23.90
C GLN A 207 -9.72 -4.00 -23.17
N VAL A 208 -9.62 -5.00 -22.30
CA VAL A 208 -10.72 -5.49 -21.47
C VAL A 208 -11.32 -4.36 -20.62
N PHE A 209 -10.47 -3.51 -20.04
CA PHE A 209 -10.90 -2.34 -19.28
C PHE A 209 -11.69 -1.35 -20.13
N LEU A 210 -11.13 -0.91 -21.26
CA LEU A 210 -11.78 0.07 -22.15
C LEU A 210 -13.09 -0.47 -22.73
N HIS A 211 -13.10 -1.74 -23.12
CA HIS A 211 -14.29 -2.40 -23.65
C HIS A 211 -15.41 -2.50 -22.60
N SER A 212 -15.07 -2.95 -21.39
CA SER A 212 -16.01 -3.00 -20.26
C SER A 212 -16.58 -1.62 -19.94
N TRP A 213 -15.75 -0.57 -20.00
CA TRP A 213 -16.17 0.80 -19.73
C TRP A 213 -17.14 1.33 -20.80
N ARG A 214 -16.90 0.99 -22.07
CA ARG A 214 -17.77 1.38 -23.20
C ARG A 214 -19.13 0.72 -23.11
N ILE A 215 -19.19 -0.60 -22.87
CA ILE A 215 -20.47 -1.33 -22.78
C ILE A 215 -21.29 -0.86 -21.57
N SER A 216 -20.64 -0.64 -20.42
CA SER A 216 -21.31 -0.12 -19.22
C SER A 216 -21.89 1.29 -19.39
N GLY A 217 -21.50 2.03 -20.44
CA GLY A 217 -22.07 3.34 -20.76
C GLY A 217 -23.55 3.32 -21.12
N SER A 218 -24.15 2.14 -21.35
CA SER A 218 -25.60 1.94 -21.47
C SER A 218 -26.38 2.19 -20.17
N GLN A 219 -25.69 2.33 -19.04
CA GLN A 219 -26.26 2.55 -17.71
C GLN A 219 -25.69 3.83 -17.11
N GLU A 220 -26.38 4.39 -16.10
CA GLU A 220 -25.94 5.58 -15.38
C GLU A 220 -25.67 5.32 -13.89
N GLY A 221 -24.89 6.20 -13.26
CA GLY A 221 -24.61 6.20 -11.82
C GLY A 221 -24.04 4.88 -11.29
N ILE A 222 -24.62 4.37 -10.20
CA ILE A 222 -24.17 3.14 -9.52
C ILE A 222 -24.38 1.89 -10.39
N ALA A 223 -25.43 1.89 -11.23
CA ALA A 223 -25.72 0.77 -12.12
C ALA A 223 -24.59 0.58 -13.15
N ARG A 224 -24.05 1.69 -13.68
CA ARG A 224 -22.86 1.68 -14.55
C ARG A 224 -21.65 1.06 -13.88
N VAL A 225 -21.29 1.52 -12.68
CA VAL A 225 -20.12 1.01 -11.96
C VAL A 225 -20.26 -0.48 -11.66
N ARG A 226 -21.48 -0.94 -11.33
CA ARG A 226 -21.77 -2.34 -11.07
C ARG A 226 -21.62 -3.20 -12.33
N LEU A 227 -22.19 -2.76 -13.45
CA LEU A 227 -22.09 -3.47 -14.73
C LEU A 227 -20.64 -3.52 -15.23
N PHE A 228 -19.95 -2.38 -15.17
CA PHE A 228 -18.52 -2.27 -15.47
C PHE A 228 -17.69 -3.28 -14.66
N SER A 229 -17.89 -3.33 -13.34
CA SER A 229 -17.12 -4.22 -12.46
C SER A 229 -17.37 -5.70 -12.80
N LYS A 230 -18.61 -6.09 -13.11
CA LYS A 230 -18.93 -7.46 -13.53
C LYS A 230 -18.22 -7.84 -14.83
N MET A 231 -18.29 -6.98 -15.84
CA MET A 231 -17.66 -7.21 -17.16
C MET A 231 -16.14 -7.24 -17.06
N LEU A 232 -15.55 -6.33 -16.27
CA LEU A 232 -14.11 -6.29 -16.04
C LEU A 232 -13.61 -7.58 -15.39
N ILE A 233 -14.30 -8.07 -14.36
CA ILE A 233 -13.96 -9.32 -13.68
C ILE A 233 -14.11 -10.51 -14.64
N ALA A 234 -15.18 -10.53 -15.45
CA ALA A 234 -15.42 -11.59 -16.43
C ALA A 234 -14.40 -11.63 -17.58
N GLY A 235 -13.86 -10.48 -18.00
CA GLY A 235 -12.86 -10.41 -19.07
C GLY A 235 -11.41 -10.66 -18.63
N ILE A 236 -11.12 -10.52 -17.33
CA ILE A 236 -9.78 -10.76 -16.76
C ILE A 236 -9.60 -12.23 -16.30
N LEU A 237 -10.66 -12.91 -15.85
CA LEU A 237 -10.63 -14.27 -15.27
C LEU A 237 -11.06 -15.37 -16.26
#